data_AF-A0A0F4ZFY7-F1
#
_entry.id   AF-A0A0F4ZFY7-F1
#
_cell.length_a   1.000
_cell.length_b   1.000
_cell.length_c   1.000
_cell.angle_alpha   90.00
_cell.angle_beta   90.00
_cell.angle_gamma   90.00
#
_symmetry.space_group_name_H-M   'P 1'
#
loop_
_entity.id
_entity.type
_entity.pdbx_description
1 polymer ?
#
loop_
_entity_poly.entity_id
_entity_poly.type
_entity_poly.pdbx_seq_one_letter_code
_entity_poly.pdbx_strand_id
1 'polypeptide(L)'
;MRIPYCDPVSDNPEDAEIIKRIAERRHPRPLQPLDLALLHCPAFADGWNHFLGAVRTKTSLPDDLRELAISRVAVCNRAWYEWMHHAPLAVKGGVSEEAMEVVKIEKPLNEVPKSELLSEKQWAVLVYTDEMTRNVQVTDETFDKLKALFSDREVVEITGTIATYNCVSRFLVALDVGERNGTGPGKQPRSSTQMVQYIFTPWRDAAELIRVKHAFYPENTTASSTETEEITVEQRRKLKEDRQKDRREAIDRVSMWMQRGNCPHMIESTALLTAAIIADEEGAKIGLAMSEYATRATYSTAFSRFVTGLLDSQQDKLYKMSMFSLAKRLGLPATFVELRHQATHEPLPSLSRLRSAARKALVWIWEYYWVHLLDEGVESTLSLDASYENRDTEQRFVVPGGAADTVAAFLSSEEATDADARDVKAAEWVAQWGKAAAAVVEKVGDETNDRRVMLRAMQMGRSVSVLVEELVEGDAKGEMVVDGDVNDDEEKDDGSFGWAEYSGSWKPKPIGIA
;
A
#
# COMPACT_ATOMS: atom_id res chain seq x y z
N MET A 1 1.33 -19.04 3.00
CA MET A 1 0.61 -19.70 4.10
C MET A 1 -0.89 -19.54 3.91
N ARG A 2 -1.66 -20.61 4.10
CA ARG A 2 -3.11 -20.65 3.83
C ARG A 2 -4.00 -20.17 4.98
N ILE A 3 -3.43 -20.02 6.17
CA ILE A 3 -4.04 -19.36 7.34
C ILE A 3 -3.05 -18.32 7.89
N PRO A 4 -3.48 -17.27 8.60
CA PRO A 4 -2.56 -16.31 9.21
C PRO A 4 -1.58 -17.00 10.16
N TYR A 5 -0.37 -16.46 10.31
CA TYR A 5 0.55 -16.92 11.35
C TYR A 5 0.00 -16.58 12.75
N CYS A 6 0.31 -17.42 13.75
CA CYS A 6 -0.11 -17.17 15.12
C CYS A 6 0.83 -16.14 15.77
N ASP A 7 0.24 -15.17 16.48
CA ASP A 7 1.02 -14.27 17.32
C ASP A 7 1.59 -15.06 18.50
N PRO A 8 2.89 -14.92 18.82
CA PRO A 8 3.55 -15.72 19.85
C PRO A 8 3.27 -15.17 21.26
N VAL A 9 2.00 -14.98 21.59
CA VAL A 9 1.50 -14.51 22.89
C VAL A 9 0.26 -15.32 23.25
N SER A 10 0.12 -15.73 24.50
CA SER A 10 -1.07 -16.39 25.01
C SER A 10 -1.33 -15.98 26.46
N ASP A 11 -2.61 -15.76 26.78
CA ASP A 11 -3.06 -15.51 28.16
C ASP A 11 -3.13 -16.80 28.99
N ASN A 12 -3.06 -17.98 28.35
CA ASN A 12 -2.97 -19.26 29.03
C ASN A 12 -1.53 -19.50 29.52
N PRO A 13 -1.28 -19.67 30.83
CA PRO A 13 0.07 -19.87 31.37
C PRO A 13 0.82 -21.07 30.80
N GLU A 14 0.13 -22.18 30.50
CA GLU A 14 0.77 -23.39 29.95
C GLU A 14 1.26 -23.14 28.52
N ASP A 15 0.42 -22.51 27.70
CA ASP A 15 0.76 -22.14 26.32
C ASP A 15 1.88 -21.08 26.29
N ALA A 16 1.85 -20.11 27.20
CA ALA A 16 2.88 -19.09 27.34
C ALA A 16 4.26 -19.68 27.64
N GLU A 17 4.35 -20.68 28.53
CA GLU A 17 5.60 -21.38 28.84
C GLU A 17 6.10 -22.23 27.66
N ILE A 18 5.20 -22.82 26.86
CA ILE A 18 5.55 -23.49 25.61
C ILE A 18 6.16 -22.48 24.63
N ILE A 19 5.47 -21.37 24.37
CA ILE A 19 5.92 -20.31 23.46
C ILE A 19 7.32 -19.81 23.86
N LYS A 20 7.51 -19.54 25.16
CA LYS A 20 8.80 -19.10 25.72
C LYS A 20 9.91 -20.10 25.47
N ARG A 21 9.71 -21.39 25.75
CA ARG A 21 10.71 -22.45 25.48
C ARG A 21 11.06 -22.55 24.00
N ILE A 22 10.09 -22.39 23.10
CA ILE A 22 10.34 -22.40 21.65
C ILE A 22 11.17 -21.18 21.24
N ALA A 23 10.87 -20.00 21.78
CA ALA A 23 11.62 -18.77 21.54
C ALA A 23 13.07 -18.86 22.07
N GLU A 24 13.25 -19.35 23.31
CA GLU A 24 14.57 -19.55 23.92
C GLU A 24 15.45 -20.48 23.08
N ARG A 25 14.89 -21.58 22.55
CA ARG A 25 15.61 -22.49 21.65
C ARG A 25 16.09 -21.80 20.36
N ARG A 26 15.38 -20.78 19.87
CA ARG A 26 15.72 -20.07 18.63
C ARG A 26 16.73 -18.94 18.85
N HIS A 27 16.76 -18.36 20.06
CA HIS A 27 17.60 -17.23 20.41
C HIS A 27 19.07 -17.41 19.98
N PRO A 28 19.72 -16.38 19.39
CA PRO A 28 19.23 -15.01 19.16
C PRO A 28 18.39 -14.83 17.90
N ARG A 29 18.12 -15.91 17.16
CA ARG A 29 17.30 -15.84 15.94
C ARG A 29 15.82 -15.76 16.31
N PRO A 30 15.00 -15.07 15.51
CA PRO A 30 13.56 -15.03 15.74
C PRO A 30 12.92 -16.39 15.48
N LEU A 31 11.67 -16.54 15.94
CA LEU A 31 10.79 -17.64 15.55
C LEU A 31 10.67 -17.71 14.03
N GLN A 32 10.68 -18.92 13.48
CA GLN A 32 10.53 -19.15 12.06
C GLN A 32 9.04 -19.24 11.67
N PRO A 33 8.69 -19.05 10.38
CA PRO A 33 7.34 -19.30 9.89
C PRO A 33 6.73 -20.64 10.33
N LEU A 34 7.52 -21.73 10.37
CA LEU A 34 7.05 -23.01 10.88
C LEU A 34 6.73 -22.98 12.38
N ASP A 35 7.53 -22.28 13.20
CA ASP A 35 7.25 -22.16 14.64
C ASP A 35 5.92 -21.41 14.84
N LEU A 36 5.73 -20.27 14.16
CA LEU A 36 4.50 -19.47 14.22
C LEU A 36 3.27 -20.22 13.68
N ALA A 37 3.44 -21.07 12.68
CA ALA A 37 2.34 -21.91 12.16
C ALA A 37 1.92 -22.99 13.17
N LEU A 38 2.88 -23.60 13.88
CA LEU A 38 2.60 -24.62 14.89
C LEU A 38 1.93 -24.04 16.15
N LEU A 39 2.20 -22.78 16.47
CA LEU A 39 1.66 -22.12 17.68
C LEU A 39 0.13 -21.93 17.67
N HIS A 40 -0.55 -22.16 16.54
CA HIS A 40 -2.01 -22.37 16.53
C HIS A 40 -2.45 -23.55 17.42
N CYS A 41 -1.55 -24.48 17.74
CA CYS A 41 -1.75 -25.55 18.71
C CYS A 41 -0.47 -25.75 19.54
N PRO A 42 -0.29 -25.03 20.66
CA PRO A 42 0.96 -25.03 21.42
C PRO A 42 1.39 -26.42 21.90
N ALA A 43 0.47 -27.25 22.40
CA ALA A 43 0.77 -28.63 22.79
C ALA A 43 1.34 -29.47 21.61
N PHE A 44 0.81 -29.26 20.40
CA PHE A 44 1.35 -29.89 19.18
C PHE A 44 2.72 -29.32 18.83
N ALA A 45 2.91 -28.00 18.91
CA ALA A 45 4.20 -27.34 18.68
C ALA A 45 5.30 -27.87 19.62
N ASP A 46 4.96 -28.12 20.88
CA ASP A 46 5.91 -28.64 21.85
C ASP A 46 6.34 -30.08 21.56
N GLY A 47 5.37 -30.97 21.32
CA GLY A 47 5.64 -32.35 20.94
C GLY A 47 6.46 -32.44 19.63
N TRP A 48 6.10 -31.60 18.65
CA TRP A 48 6.84 -31.46 17.39
C TRP A 48 8.30 -31.09 17.64
N ASN A 49 8.55 -30.09 18.48
CA ASN A 49 9.89 -29.61 18.76
C ASN A 49 10.76 -30.63 19.51
N HIS A 50 10.18 -31.37 20.44
CA HIS A 50 10.87 -32.46 21.13
C HIS A 50 11.24 -33.59 20.17
N PHE A 51 10.28 -34.10 19.40
CA PHE A 51 10.50 -35.23 18.50
C PHE A 51 11.50 -34.90 17.38
N LEU A 52 11.29 -33.81 16.65
CA LEU A 52 12.19 -33.40 15.58
C LEU A 52 13.57 -32.96 16.10
N GLY A 53 13.62 -32.42 17.33
CA GLY A 53 14.87 -32.11 18.01
C GLY A 53 15.71 -33.37 18.23
N ALA A 54 15.11 -34.46 18.69
CA ALA A 54 15.78 -35.74 18.87
C ALA A 54 16.34 -36.30 17.54
N VAL A 55 15.54 -36.28 16.47
CA VAL A 55 15.97 -36.75 15.13
C VAL A 55 17.18 -35.97 14.62
N ARG A 56 17.20 -34.65 14.80
CA ARG A 56 18.30 -33.78 14.32
C ARG A 56 19.56 -33.80 15.17
N THR A 57 19.48 -34.13 16.46
CA THR A 57 20.59 -33.85 17.39
C THR A 57 20.98 -35.02 18.29
N LYS A 58 20.17 -36.08 18.37
CA LYS A 58 20.39 -37.23 19.26
C LYS A 58 20.57 -38.55 18.50
N THR A 59 20.74 -38.50 17.19
CA THR A 59 21.04 -39.65 16.33
C THR A 59 22.55 -39.76 16.07
N SER A 60 23.00 -40.93 15.62
CA SER A 60 24.39 -41.20 15.25
C SER A 60 24.71 -40.91 13.78
N LEU A 61 23.71 -40.58 12.96
CA LEU A 61 23.91 -40.28 11.54
C LEU A 61 24.77 -39.03 11.33
N PRO A 62 25.81 -39.14 10.47
CA PRO A 62 26.54 -37.99 9.95
C PRO A 62 25.63 -36.95 9.27
N ASP A 63 26.04 -35.69 9.35
CA ASP A 63 25.28 -34.55 8.82
C ASP A 63 25.06 -34.67 7.31
N ASP A 64 26.03 -35.14 6.53
CA ASP A 64 25.88 -35.33 5.08
C ASP A 64 24.73 -36.29 4.74
N LEU A 65 24.67 -37.45 5.41
CA LEU A 65 23.63 -38.46 5.18
C LEU A 65 22.26 -38.01 5.68
N ARG A 66 22.21 -37.42 6.88
CA ARG A 66 20.95 -36.93 7.47
C ARG A 66 20.35 -35.84 6.60
N GLU A 67 21.14 -34.84 6.23
CA GLU A 67 20.66 -33.69 5.47
C GLU A 67 20.39 -34.03 3.99
N LEU A 68 21.07 -35.04 3.41
CA LEU A 68 20.72 -35.59 2.10
C LEU A 68 19.36 -36.28 2.10
N ALA A 69 19.07 -37.11 3.10
CA ALA A 69 17.76 -37.75 3.23
C ALA A 69 16.66 -36.68 3.31
N ILE A 70 16.85 -35.66 4.15
CA ILE A 70 15.89 -34.55 4.29
C ILE A 70 15.73 -33.78 2.98
N SER A 71 16.84 -33.40 2.35
CA SER A 71 16.81 -32.65 1.09
C SER A 71 16.12 -33.44 -0.02
N ARG A 72 16.28 -34.77 -0.05
CA ARG A 72 15.60 -35.61 -1.04
C ARG A 72 14.10 -35.71 -0.77
N VAL A 73 13.66 -35.86 0.48
CA VAL A 73 12.24 -35.76 0.84
C VAL A 73 11.65 -34.45 0.32
N ALA A 74 12.35 -33.33 0.54
CA ALA A 74 11.91 -32.02 0.10
C ALA A 74 11.73 -31.94 -1.42
N VAL A 75 12.64 -32.52 -2.22
CA VAL A 75 12.52 -32.57 -3.68
C VAL A 75 11.31 -33.41 -4.10
N CYS A 76 11.16 -34.62 -3.55
CA CYS A 76 10.07 -35.53 -3.90
C CYS A 76 8.69 -34.94 -3.61
N ASN A 77 8.55 -34.27 -2.46
CA ASN A 77 7.29 -33.70 -2.01
C ASN A 77 7.11 -32.24 -2.45
N ARG A 78 8.08 -31.67 -3.18
CA ARG A 78 8.13 -30.24 -3.56
C ARG A 78 8.01 -29.30 -2.35
N ALA A 79 8.60 -29.69 -1.22
CA ALA A 79 8.60 -28.92 0.03
C ALA A 79 9.76 -27.93 0.07
N TRP A 80 9.65 -26.82 -0.67
CA TRP A 80 10.77 -25.90 -0.86
C TRP A 80 11.19 -25.11 0.38
N TYR A 81 10.30 -24.96 1.37
CA TYR A 81 10.67 -24.44 2.68
C TYR A 81 11.67 -25.36 3.40
N GLU A 82 11.41 -26.68 3.37
CA GLU A 82 12.30 -27.70 3.93
C GLU A 82 13.64 -27.71 3.20
N TRP A 83 13.61 -27.73 1.85
CA TRP A 83 14.80 -27.65 1.02
C TRP A 83 15.70 -26.46 1.39
N MET A 84 15.12 -25.26 1.52
CA MET A 84 15.88 -24.05 1.84
C MET A 84 16.64 -24.17 3.17
N HIS A 85 16.05 -24.83 4.16
CA HIS A 85 16.67 -24.98 5.48
C HIS A 85 17.71 -26.09 5.53
N HIS A 86 17.56 -27.15 4.72
CA HIS A 86 18.35 -28.37 4.85
C HIS A 86 19.42 -28.56 3.77
N ALA A 87 19.19 -28.09 2.53
CA ALA A 87 20.21 -28.16 1.48
C ALA A 87 21.53 -27.46 1.86
N PRO A 88 21.54 -26.27 2.50
CA PRO A 88 22.79 -25.66 2.96
C PRO A 88 23.49 -26.46 4.07
N LEU A 89 22.73 -27.22 4.87
CA LEU A 89 23.28 -28.07 5.92
C LEU A 89 23.92 -29.33 5.33
N ALA A 90 23.36 -29.89 4.25
CA ALA A 90 23.99 -30.97 3.50
C ALA A 90 25.34 -30.53 2.92
N VAL A 91 25.39 -29.31 2.34
CA VAL A 91 26.65 -28.74 1.83
C VAL A 91 27.66 -28.53 2.95
N LYS A 92 27.22 -27.96 4.08
CA LYS A 92 28.07 -27.80 5.28
C LYS A 92 28.55 -29.13 5.84
N GLY A 93 27.76 -30.19 5.71
CA GLY A 93 28.09 -31.57 6.11
C GLY A 93 29.12 -32.26 5.19
N GLY A 94 29.48 -31.65 4.06
CA GLY A 94 30.52 -32.15 3.15
C GLY A 94 30.01 -32.62 1.79
N VAL A 95 28.73 -32.45 1.47
CA VAL A 95 28.19 -32.74 0.13
C VAL A 95 28.54 -31.58 -0.82
N SER A 96 29.10 -31.87 -1.99
CA SER A 96 29.44 -30.79 -2.94
C SER A 96 28.19 -30.15 -3.54
N GLU A 97 28.30 -28.90 -3.98
CA GLU A 97 27.18 -28.20 -4.65
C GLU A 97 26.78 -28.92 -5.95
N GLU A 98 27.74 -29.49 -6.68
CA GLU A 98 27.49 -30.29 -7.88
C GLU A 98 26.75 -31.59 -7.55
N ALA A 99 27.07 -32.23 -6.43
CA ALA A 99 26.34 -33.40 -5.95
C ALA A 99 24.90 -33.04 -5.56
N MET A 100 24.65 -31.83 -5.06
CA MET A 100 23.28 -31.35 -4.77
C MET A 100 22.43 -31.15 -6.03
N GLU A 101 23.02 -30.91 -7.20
CA GLU A 101 22.27 -30.90 -8.47
C GLU A 101 21.71 -32.29 -8.82
N VAL A 102 22.41 -33.37 -8.42
CA VAL A 102 21.92 -34.75 -8.57
C VAL A 102 20.70 -34.99 -7.66
N VAL A 103 20.72 -34.45 -6.44
CA VAL A 103 19.60 -34.57 -5.49
C VAL A 103 18.32 -33.92 -6.03
N LYS A 104 18.44 -32.90 -6.89
CA LYS A 104 17.30 -32.18 -7.50
C LYS A 104 16.62 -32.93 -8.65
N ILE A 105 17.18 -34.04 -9.14
CA ILE A 105 16.60 -34.79 -10.26
C ILE A 105 15.17 -35.24 -9.90
N GLU A 106 14.17 -34.80 -10.66
CA GLU A 106 12.77 -35.10 -10.33
C GLU A 106 12.36 -36.57 -10.52
N LYS A 107 13.11 -37.31 -11.34
CA LYS A 107 12.88 -38.74 -11.59
C LYS A 107 13.29 -39.61 -10.38
N PRO A 108 12.72 -40.82 -10.24
CA PRO A 108 13.22 -41.81 -9.31
C PRO A 108 14.71 -42.10 -9.54
N LEU A 109 15.52 -42.03 -8.48
CA LEU A 109 16.98 -42.16 -8.60
C LEU A 109 17.43 -43.60 -8.87
N ASN A 110 16.60 -44.61 -8.58
CA ASN A 110 16.84 -45.99 -9.01
C ASN A 110 16.72 -46.19 -10.53
N GLU A 111 16.12 -45.23 -11.25
CA GLU A 111 16.05 -45.22 -12.72
C GLU A 111 17.19 -44.42 -13.38
N VAL A 112 18.11 -43.87 -12.59
CA VAL A 112 19.22 -43.03 -13.06
C VAL A 112 20.55 -43.70 -12.68
N PRO A 113 21.59 -43.64 -13.54
CA PRO A 113 22.91 -44.13 -13.17
C PRO A 113 23.44 -43.44 -11.91
N LYS A 114 24.09 -44.21 -11.03
CA LYS A 114 24.76 -43.67 -9.83
C LYS A 114 25.73 -42.57 -10.24
N SER A 115 25.60 -41.39 -9.63
CA SER A 115 26.58 -40.32 -9.79
C SER A 115 27.91 -40.68 -9.12
N GLU A 116 29.03 -40.34 -9.76
CA GLU A 116 30.36 -40.46 -9.14
C GLU A 116 30.66 -39.34 -8.15
N LEU A 117 29.83 -38.29 -8.11
CA LEU A 117 29.94 -37.20 -7.14
C LEU A 117 29.44 -37.58 -5.74
N LEU A 118 28.74 -38.71 -5.62
CA LEU A 118 28.16 -39.19 -4.38
C LEU A 118 28.76 -40.54 -4.01
N SER A 119 29.08 -40.71 -2.72
CA SER A 119 29.54 -42.00 -2.20
C SER A 119 28.46 -43.07 -2.27
N GLU A 120 28.85 -44.34 -2.15
CA GLU A 120 27.90 -45.46 -2.15
C GLU A 120 26.87 -45.35 -1.03
N LYS A 121 27.30 -44.90 0.17
CA LYS A 121 26.42 -44.64 1.32
C LYS A 121 25.41 -43.53 1.02
N GLN A 122 25.87 -42.41 0.47
CA GLN A 122 25.02 -41.27 0.13
C GLN A 122 23.98 -41.64 -0.93
N TRP A 123 24.40 -42.37 -1.98
CA TRP A 123 23.49 -42.83 -3.03
C TRP A 123 22.42 -43.80 -2.50
N ALA A 124 22.82 -44.77 -1.66
CA ALA A 124 21.88 -45.71 -1.05
C ALA A 124 20.82 -45.00 -0.20
N VAL A 125 21.21 -43.98 0.59
CA VAL A 125 20.28 -43.15 1.36
C VAL A 125 19.31 -42.40 0.44
N LEU A 126 19.79 -41.83 -0.66
CA LEU A 126 18.94 -41.10 -1.60
C LEU A 126 17.91 -42.00 -2.28
N VAL A 127 18.32 -43.18 -2.76
CA VAL A 127 17.41 -44.15 -3.39
C VAL A 127 16.39 -44.69 -2.39
N TYR A 128 16.83 -45.07 -1.18
CA TYR A 128 15.94 -45.50 -0.11
C TYR A 128 14.92 -44.42 0.27
N THR A 129 15.37 -43.16 0.34
CA THR A 129 14.50 -42.00 0.60
C THR A 129 13.45 -41.84 -0.50
N ASP A 130 13.86 -42.03 -1.76
CA ASP A 130 12.98 -41.90 -2.92
C ASP A 130 11.82 -42.91 -2.88
N GLU A 131 12.15 -44.19 -2.65
CA GLU A 131 11.15 -45.25 -2.56
C GLU A 131 10.22 -45.04 -1.36
N MET A 132 10.78 -44.79 -0.18
CA MET A 132 9.99 -44.56 1.04
C MET A 132 9.07 -43.34 0.94
N THR A 133 9.47 -42.30 0.19
CA THR A 133 8.69 -41.07 0.05
C THR A 133 7.62 -41.18 -1.04
N ARG A 134 7.96 -41.75 -2.20
CA ARG A 134 7.06 -41.81 -3.36
C ARG A 134 6.11 -42.99 -3.30
N ASN A 135 6.60 -44.14 -2.83
CA ASN A 135 5.90 -45.42 -2.91
C ASN A 135 5.45 -45.93 -1.55
N VAL A 136 6.01 -45.39 -0.44
CA VAL A 136 5.89 -45.88 0.94
C VAL A 136 6.54 -47.25 1.15
N GLN A 137 6.33 -48.18 0.22
CA GLN A 137 7.01 -49.46 0.16
C GLN A 137 8.42 -49.31 -0.43
N VAL A 138 9.40 -49.86 0.27
CA VAL A 138 10.78 -50.02 -0.20
C VAL A 138 10.96 -51.45 -0.69
N THR A 139 11.68 -51.62 -1.79
CA THR A 139 12.00 -52.94 -2.35
C THR A 139 13.03 -53.68 -1.50
N ASP A 140 13.00 -55.01 -1.52
CA ASP A 140 13.98 -55.84 -0.79
C ASP A 140 15.42 -55.55 -1.26
N GLU A 141 15.63 -55.32 -2.56
CA GLU A 141 16.93 -54.96 -3.12
C GLU A 141 17.47 -53.66 -2.53
N THR A 142 16.65 -52.60 -2.49
CA THR A 142 17.05 -51.31 -1.92
C THR A 142 17.29 -51.41 -0.40
N PHE A 143 16.48 -52.20 0.31
CA PHE A 143 16.64 -52.41 1.75
C PHE A 143 17.92 -53.22 2.07
N ASP A 144 18.17 -54.31 1.35
CA ASP A 144 19.37 -55.13 1.50
C ASP A 144 20.64 -54.32 1.19
N LYS A 145 20.59 -53.45 0.18
CA LYS A 145 21.70 -52.54 -0.13
C LYS A 145 21.98 -51.56 1.00
N LEU A 146 20.93 -51.00 1.62
CA LEU A 146 21.08 -50.12 2.77
C LEU A 146 21.70 -50.88 3.95
N LYS A 147 21.20 -52.08 4.26
CA LYS A 147 21.68 -52.92 5.37
C LYS A 147 23.12 -53.39 5.19
N ALA A 148 23.58 -53.57 3.95
CA ALA A 148 24.98 -53.90 3.66
C ALA A 148 25.95 -52.75 4.00
N LEU A 149 25.47 -51.51 4.06
CA LEU A 149 26.29 -50.30 4.23
C LEU A 149 26.17 -49.66 5.63
N PHE A 150 25.11 -49.99 6.37
CA PHE A 150 24.73 -49.35 7.62
C PHE A 150 24.40 -50.40 8.69
N SER A 151 24.70 -50.07 9.95
CA SER A 151 24.25 -50.86 11.09
C SER A 151 22.72 -50.79 11.25
N ASP A 152 22.13 -51.78 11.93
CA ASP A 152 20.68 -51.78 12.21
C ASP A 152 20.21 -50.49 12.89
N ARG A 153 21.04 -49.90 13.76
CA ARG A 153 20.77 -48.61 14.39
C ARG A 153 20.71 -47.48 13.35
N GLU A 154 21.72 -47.37 12.49
CA GLU A 154 21.76 -46.34 11.45
C GLU A 154 20.60 -46.51 10.46
N VAL A 155 20.23 -47.74 10.10
CA VAL A 155 19.05 -48.01 9.27
C VAL A 155 17.78 -47.45 9.92
N VAL A 156 17.54 -47.73 11.21
CA VAL A 156 16.40 -47.17 11.95
C VAL A 156 16.46 -45.64 12.01
N GLU A 157 17.64 -45.06 12.21
CA GLU A 157 17.82 -43.60 12.24
C GLU A 157 17.57 -42.97 10.85
N ILE A 158 17.95 -43.63 9.76
CA ILE A 158 17.70 -43.18 8.37
C ILE A 158 16.19 -43.22 8.10
N THR A 159 15.55 -44.37 8.36
CA THR A 159 14.09 -44.54 8.19
C THR A 159 13.33 -43.53 9.06
N GLY A 160 13.73 -43.35 10.32
CA GLY A 160 13.13 -42.40 11.24
C GLY A 160 13.27 -40.95 10.78
N THR A 161 14.42 -40.59 10.21
CA THR A 161 14.66 -39.26 9.61
C THR A 161 13.72 -39.04 8.42
N ILE A 162 13.67 -39.98 7.49
CA ILE A 162 12.83 -39.88 6.28
C ILE A 162 11.34 -39.82 6.64
N ALA A 163 10.88 -40.66 7.58
CA ALA A 163 9.50 -40.64 8.06
C ALA A 163 9.14 -39.29 8.70
N THR A 164 10.04 -38.77 9.53
CA THR A 164 9.84 -37.48 10.22
C THR A 164 9.73 -36.35 9.21
N TYR A 165 10.63 -36.27 8.24
CA TYR A 165 10.57 -35.19 7.25
C TYR A 165 9.45 -35.37 6.22
N ASN A 166 8.99 -36.60 5.99
CA ASN A 166 7.74 -36.84 5.29
C ASN A 166 6.51 -36.26 6.03
N CYS A 167 6.51 -36.27 7.36
CA CYS A 167 5.51 -35.59 8.17
C CYS A 167 5.67 -34.05 8.04
N VAL A 168 6.90 -33.54 8.18
CA VAL A 168 7.23 -32.11 8.05
C VAL A 168 6.80 -31.57 6.70
N SER A 169 7.21 -32.20 5.61
CA SER A 169 6.90 -31.78 4.24
C SER A 169 5.39 -31.72 3.99
N ARG A 170 4.62 -32.69 4.51
CA ARG A 170 3.15 -32.71 4.38
C ARG A 170 2.51 -31.54 5.11
N PHE A 171 3.00 -31.18 6.31
CA PHE A 171 2.54 -30.00 7.03
C PHE A 171 2.90 -28.71 6.27
N LEU A 172 4.17 -28.56 5.88
CA LEU A 172 4.68 -27.38 5.19
C LEU A 172 3.95 -27.10 3.88
N VAL A 173 3.80 -28.12 3.04
CA VAL A 173 3.17 -27.98 1.72
C VAL A 173 1.67 -27.78 1.82
N ALA A 174 0.97 -28.52 2.69
CA ALA A 174 -0.48 -28.40 2.84
C ALA A 174 -0.89 -27.00 3.29
N LEU A 175 -0.08 -26.39 4.15
CA LEU A 175 -0.32 -25.07 4.71
C LEU A 175 0.40 -23.94 3.97
N ASP A 176 1.31 -24.25 3.04
CA ASP A 176 2.16 -23.28 2.34
C ASP A 176 2.99 -22.42 3.30
N VAL A 177 3.61 -23.06 4.30
CA VAL A 177 4.45 -22.39 5.30
C VAL A 177 5.62 -21.68 4.62
N GLY A 178 5.82 -20.41 4.96
CA GLY A 178 6.83 -19.54 4.36
C GLY A 178 6.56 -19.16 2.89
N GLU A 179 5.35 -19.43 2.38
CA GLU A 179 4.90 -19.02 1.04
C GLU A 179 5.80 -19.60 -0.08
N ARG A 180 6.28 -20.84 0.10
CA ARG A 180 7.32 -21.45 -0.75
C ARG A 180 6.82 -22.45 -1.78
N ASN A 181 5.55 -22.83 -1.81
CA ASN A 181 5.11 -23.89 -2.72
C ASN A 181 5.40 -23.58 -4.21
N GLY A 182 5.49 -22.30 -4.59
CA GLY A 182 5.78 -21.85 -5.95
C GLY A 182 7.25 -21.59 -6.30
N THR A 183 8.22 -21.76 -5.38
CA THR A 183 9.59 -21.25 -5.61
C THR A 183 10.57 -22.23 -6.28
N GLY A 184 10.36 -23.55 -6.14
CA GLY A 184 11.30 -24.56 -6.66
C GLY A 184 12.55 -24.79 -5.79
N PRO A 185 13.42 -25.76 -6.14
CA PRO A 185 14.69 -26.05 -5.46
C PRO A 185 15.83 -25.12 -5.89
N GLY A 186 15.63 -24.35 -6.96
CA GLY A 186 16.60 -23.44 -7.54
C GLY A 186 16.64 -22.12 -6.78
N LYS A 187 17.79 -21.85 -6.16
CA LYS A 187 18.15 -20.67 -5.35
C LYS A 187 17.31 -20.53 -4.07
N GLN A 188 18.02 -20.34 -2.95
CA GLN A 188 17.50 -19.52 -1.85
C GLN A 188 16.82 -18.27 -2.47
N PRO A 189 15.79 -17.65 -1.86
CA PRO A 189 15.66 -16.22 -2.09
C PRO A 189 17.05 -15.71 -1.79
N ARG A 190 17.72 -15.13 -2.78
CA ARG A 190 19.10 -14.67 -2.62
C ARG A 190 19.19 -14.08 -1.22
N SER A 191 20.23 -14.46 -0.45
CA SER A 191 20.78 -13.54 0.53
C SER A 191 20.54 -12.14 0.00
N SER A 192 20.03 -11.25 0.83
CA SER A 192 19.77 -9.84 0.59
C SER A 192 21.00 -9.06 0.07
N THR A 193 21.95 -9.67 -0.63
CA THR A 193 22.72 -9.03 -1.69
C THR A 193 21.79 -8.76 -2.87
N GLN A 194 21.10 -7.61 -2.80
CA GLN A 194 20.46 -6.93 -3.90
C GLN A 194 19.76 -7.88 -4.89
N MET A 195 18.48 -8.18 -4.64
CA MET A 195 17.54 -8.07 -5.77
C MET A 195 17.90 -6.74 -6.44
N VAL A 196 18.22 -6.79 -7.72
CA VAL A 196 18.57 -5.60 -8.49
C VAL A 196 17.47 -4.59 -8.20
N GLN A 197 17.78 -3.59 -7.37
CA GLN A 197 16.81 -2.72 -6.73
C GLN A 197 16.38 -1.65 -7.73
N TYR A 198 16.17 -2.07 -8.97
CA TYR A 198 15.77 -1.23 -10.07
C TYR A 198 14.26 -1.28 -10.14
N ILE A 199 13.65 -0.46 -9.29
CA ILE A 199 12.30 0.01 -9.51
C ILE A 199 12.42 1.10 -10.58
N PHE A 200 12.01 0.76 -11.80
CA PHE A 200 11.97 1.75 -12.88
C PHE A 200 10.83 2.71 -12.60
N THR A 201 11.18 3.96 -12.42
CA THR A 201 10.23 5.04 -12.19
C THR A 201 10.20 5.96 -13.41
N PRO A 202 9.04 6.56 -13.75
CA PRO A 202 8.94 7.46 -14.89
C PRO A 202 9.49 8.88 -14.61
N TRP A 203 9.66 9.23 -13.34
CA TRP A 203 10.33 10.44 -12.89
C TRP A 203 11.85 10.29 -12.90
N ARG A 204 12.55 11.41 -13.02
CA ARG A 204 14.01 11.51 -13.08
C ARG A 204 14.65 11.18 -11.74
N ASP A 205 14.10 11.73 -10.66
CA ASP A 205 14.62 11.63 -9.31
C ASP A 205 13.49 11.84 -8.27
N ALA A 206 13.77 11.55 -7.00
CA ALA A 206 12.81 11.72 -5.91
C ALA A 206 12.37 13.18 -5.74
N ALA A 207 13.24 14.16 -6.05
CA ALA A 207 12.89 15.57 -5.94
C ALA A 207 11.82 15.98 -6.95
N GLU A 208 11.84 15.42 -8.16
CA GLU A 208 10.77 15.60 -9.15
C GLU A 208 9.43 15.07 -8.64
N LEU A 209 9.42 13.88 -8.03
CA LEU A 209 8.21 13.31 -7.44
C LEU A 209 7.67 14.17 -6.28
N ILE A 210 8.57 14.66 -5.42
CA ILE A 210 8.22 15.51 -4.27
C ILE A 210 7.60 16.84 -4.74
N ARG A 211 8.13 17.48 -5.78
CA ARG A 211 7.53 18.70 -6.35
C ARG A 211 6.10 18.45 -6.84
N VAL A 212 5.87 17.32 -7.51
CA VAL A 212 4.52 16.93 -7.96
C VAL A 212 3.60 16.66 -6.77
N LYS A 213 4.07 15.98 -5.71
CA LYS A 213 3.32 15.79 -4.46
C LYS A 213 2.88 17.12 -3.85
N HIS A 214 3.80 18.08 -3.72
CA HIS A 214 3.51 19.40 -3.13
C HIS A 214 2.56 20.23 -3.99
N ALA A 215 2.69 20.16 -5.31
CA ALA A 215 1.78 20.83 -6.23
C ALA A 215 0.34 20.30 -6.07
N PHE A 216 0.13 19.00 -5.91
CA PHE A 216 -1.20 18.43 -5.67
C PHE A 216 -1.77 18.72 -4.27
N TYR A 217 -0.92 18.74 -3.24
CA TYR A 217 -1.32 18.84 -1.83
C TYR A 217 -0.57 19.96 -1.08
N PRO A 218 -0.85 21.24 -1.39
CA PRO A 218 -0.15 22.37 -0.77
C PRO A 218 -0.48 22.53 0.72
N GLU A 219 -1.72 22.25 1.14
CA GLU A 219 -2.19 22.48 2.52
C GLU A 219 -1.59 21.50 3.54
N ASN A 220 -1.32 20.26 3.11
CA ASN A 220 -0.74 19.23 3.98
C ASN A 220 0.79 19.33 4.07
N THR A 221 1.39 20.27 3.34
CA THR A 221 2.85 20.46 3.27
C THR A 221 3.33 21.56 4.24
N THR A 222 2.50 22.55 4.53
CA THR A 222 2.88 23.77 5.27
C THR A 222 2.57 23.72 6.77
N ALA A 223 2.07 22.60 7.29
CA ALA A 223 1.69 22.44 8.70
C ALA A 223 2.85 22.52 9.72
N SER A 224 4.09 22.80 9.29
CA SER A 224 5.27 22.87 10.16
C SER A 224 5.79 24.29 10.47
N SER A 225 5.22 25.37 9.91
CA SER A 225 5.68 26.74 10.19
C SER A 225 4.68 27.54 11.02
N THR A 226 5.01 27.77 12.28
CA THR A 226 4.23 28.47 13.31
C THR A 226 4.41 29.99 13.24
N GLU A 227 4.32 30.58 12.04
CA GLU A 227 4.43 32.04 11.88
C GLU A 227 3.21 32.57 11.13
N THR A 228 2.31 33.20 11.87
CA THR A 228 1.09 33.81 11.35
C THR A 228 1.43 35.23 10.90
N GLU A 229 2.11 35.37 9.76
CA GLU A 229 2.23 36.67 9.08
C GLU A 229 0.90 37.01 8.40
N GLU A 230 0.42 38.25 8.57
CA GLU A 230 -0.80 38.73 7.93
C GLU A 230 -0.58 38.90 6.42
N ILE A 231 -0.85 37.84 5.66
CA ILE A 231 -0.77 37.85 4.19
C ILE A 231 -1.91 38.71 3.62
N THR A 232 -1.55 39.73 2.82
CA THR A 232 -2.49 40.65 2.16
C THR A 232 -3.41 39.92 1.16
N VAL A 233 -4.57 40.52 0.85
CA VAL A 233 -5.57 39.96 -0.09
C VAL A 233 -4.96 39.66 -1.46
N GLU A 234 -4.10 40.56 -1.95
CA GLU A 234 -3.43 40.41 -3.25
C GLU A 234 -2.41 39.27 -3.25
N GLN A 235 -1.64 39.12 -2.16
CA GLN A 235 -0.75 37.97 -1.99
C GLN A 235 -1.53 36.65 -1.91
N ARG A 236 -2.73 36.63 -1.31
CA ARG A 236 -3.58 35.42 -1.27
C ARG A 236 -4.16 35.07 -2.65
N ARG A 237 -4.58 36.07 -3.43
CA ARG A 237 -5.06 35.89 -4.80
C ARG A 237 -3.97 35.32 -5.68
N LYS A 238 -2.78 35.95 -5.65
CA LYS A 238 -1.59 35.47 -6.35
C LYS A 238 -1.21 34.05 -5.93
N LEU A 239 -1.19 33.76 -4.63
CA LEU A 239 -0.93 32.40 -4.12
C LEU A 239 -1.96 31.36 -4.59
N LYS A 240 -3.23 31.75 -4.78
CA LYS A 240 -4.27 30.85 -5.31
C LYS A 240 -4.06 30.59 -6.80
N GLU A 241 -3.70 31.61 -7.57
CA GLU A 241 -3.37 31.50 -9.00
C GLU A 241 -2.11 30.67 -9.22
N ASP A 242 -1.06 30.91 -8.43
CA ASP A 242 0.19 30.15 -8.43
C ASP A 242 -0.10 28.68 -8.09
N ARG A 243 -0.89 28.39 -7.04
CA ARG A 243 -1.30 27.01 -6.72
C ARG A 243 -2.09 26.33 -7.84
N GLN A 244 -3.00 27.06 -8.52
CA GLN A 244 -3.74 26.50 -9.65
C GLN A 244 -2.81 26.24 -10.86
N LYS A 245 -1.80 27.08 -11.06
CA LYS A 245 -0.77 26.89 -12.08
C LYS A 245 0.09 25.66 -11.76
N ASP A 246 0.58 25.53 -10.54
CA ASP A 246 1.40 24.40 -10.08
C ASP A 246 0.65 23.07 -10.24
N ARG A 247 -0.64 23.03 -9.89
CA ARG A 247 -1.49 21.83 -10.09
C ARG A 247 -1.65 21.46 -11.56
N ARG A 248 -1.75 22.44 -12.47
CA ARG A 248 -1.83 22.20 -13.92
C ARG A 248 -0.52 21.64 -14.46
N GLU A 249 0.61 22.25 -14.09
CA GLU A 249 1.93 21.73 -14.45
C GLU A 249 2.18 20.32 -13.91
N ALA A 250 1.68 20.01 -12.70
CA ALA A 250 1.73 18.68 -12.12
C ALA A 250 0.89 17.65 -12.89
N ILE A 251 -0.31 18.02 -13.36
CA ILE A 251 -1.12 17.17 -14.24
C ILE A 251 -0.35 16.85 -15.53
N ASP A 252 0.22 17.86 -16.18
CA ASP A 252 0.96 17.68 -17.43
C ASP A 252 2.20 16.80 -17.22
N ARG A 253 2.87 16.97 -16.07
CA ARG A 253 4.00 16.13 -15.67
C ARG A 253 3.60 14.67 -15.50
N VAL A 254 2.49 14.40 -14.80
CA VAL A 254 1.97 13.03 -14.63
C VAL A 254 1.53 12.46 -15.98
N SER A 255 0.92 13.26 -16.85
CA SER A 255 0.55 12.84 -18.21
C SER A 255 1.77 12.37 -19.01
N MET A 256 2.89 13.10 -18.93
CA MET A 256 4.16 12.68 -19.51
C MET A 256 4.67 11.36 -18.89
N TRP A 257 4.59 11.21 -17.56
CA TRP A 257 4.99 9.97 -16.88
C TRP A 257 4.17 8.76 -17.30
N MET A 258 2.87 8.94 -17.55
CA MET A 258 1.99 7.89 -18.08
C MET A 258 2.47 7.41 -19.46
N GLN A 259 2.91 8.32 -20.34
CA GLN A 259 3.44 7.97 -21.66
C GLN A 259 4.80 7.25 -21.60
N ARG A 260 5.61 7.54 -20.58
CA ARG A 260 6.87 6.82 -20.31
C ARG A 260 6.64 5.38 -19.80
N GLY A 261 5.46 5.10 -19.26
CA GLY A 261 5.09 3.80 -18.68
C GLY A 261 5.48 3.65 -17.21
N ASN A 262 4.99 2.60 -16.55
CA ASN A 262 5.25 2.27 -15.14
C ASN A 262 4.86 3.36 -14.13
N CYS A 263 3.93 4.26 -14.48
CA CYS A 263 3.39 5.23 -13.54
C CYS A 263 2.41 4.54 -12.56
N PRO A 264 2.58 4.70 -11.24
CA PRO A 264 1.66 4.15 -10.26
C PRO A 264 0.22 4.66 -10.41
N HIS A 265 -0.75 3.74 -10.30
CA HIS A 265 -2.20 4.04 -10.42
C HIS A 265 -2.68 5.16 -9.49
N MET A 266 -2.10 5.28 -8.29
CA MET A 266 -2.47 6.34 -7.34
C MET A 266 -2.07 7.73 -7.81
N ILE A 267 -0.93 7.84 -8.51
CA ILE A 267 -0.46 9.10 -9.10
C ILE A 267 -1.37 9.49 -10.28
N GLU A 268 -1.70 8.53 -11.15
CA GLU A 268 -2.66 8.74 -12.25
C GLU A 268 -4.03 9.19 -11.71
N SER A 269 -4.56 8.48 -10.71
CA SER A 269 -5.86 8.79 -10.11
C SER A 269 -5.90 10.19 -9.48
N THR A 270 -4.80 10.60 -8.84
CA THR A 270 -4.65 11.95 -8.27
C THR A 270 -4.72 13.02 -9.36
N ALA A 271 -4.01 12.81 -10.48
CA ALA A 271 -4.02 13.73 -11.61
C ALA A 271 -5.40 13.81 -12.28
N LEU A 272 -6.07 12.67 -12.51
CA LEU A 272 -7.41 12.62 -13.11
C LEU A 272 -8.47 13.34 -12.26
N LEU A 273 -8.48 13.10 -10.95
CA LEU A 273 -9.41 13.76 -10.03
C LEU A 273 -9.12 15.26 -9.93
N THR A 274 -7.85 15.64 -9.89
CA THR A 274 -7.42 17.05 -9.86
C THR A 274 -7.78 17.78 -11.15
N ALA A 275 -7.57 17.15 -12.31
CA ALA A 275 -7.94 17.71 -13.61
C ALA A 275 -9.46 17.95 -13.71
N ALA A 276 -10.28 17.01 -13.22
CA ALA A 276 -11.73 17.17 -13.17
C ALA A 276 -12.15 18.38 -12.31
N ILE A 277 -11.49 18.59 -11.16
CA ILE A 277 -11.76 19.72 -10.26
C ILE A 277 -11.37 21.05 -10.92
N ILE A 278 -10.19 21.13 -11.55
CA ILE A 278 -9.73 22.35 -12.20
C ILE A 278 -10.63 22.74 -13.37
N ALA A 279 -11.00 21.77 -14.22
CA ALA A 279 -11.89 22.02 -15.36
C ALA A 279 -13.29 22.53 -14.91
N ASP A 280 -13.80 22.00 -13.79
CA ASP A 280 -15.06 22.45 -13.19
C ASP A 280 -14.96 23.88 -12.63
N GLU A 281 -13.86 24.22 -11.94
CA GLU A 281 -13.61 25.57 -11.42
C GLU A 281 -13.38 26.61 -12.54
N GLU A 282 -12.65 26.26 -13.59
CA GLU A 282 -12.39 27.14 -14.73
C GLU A 282 -13.65 27.37 -15.57
N GLY A 283 -14.44 26.30 -15.80
CA GLY A 283 -15.74 26.41 -16.48
C GLY A 283 -16.72 27.33 -15.75
N ALA A 284 -16.65 27.38 -14.41
CA ALA A 284 -17.45 28.32 -13.62
C ALA A 284 -16.95 29.78 -13.76
N LYS A 285 -15.64 30.01 -13.92
CA LYS A 285 -15.04 31.36 -14.01
C LYS A 285 -15.26 32.04 -15.38
N ILE A 286 -15.17 31.29 -16.48
CA ILE A 286 -15.15 31.86 -17.83
C ILE A 286 -16.58 32.10 -18.36
N GLY A 287 -17.62 31.63 -17.66
CA GLY A 287 -19.02 31.71 -18.13
C GLY A 287 -19.32 30.80 -19.34
N LEU A 288 -18.28 30.28 -19.99
CA LEU A 288 -18.27 29.12 -20.87
C LEU A 288 -18.32 27.86 -20.01
N ALA A 289 -19.46 27.62 -19.36
CA ALA A 289 -19.66 26.39 -18.63
C ALA A 289 -19.49 25.22 -19.61
N MET A 290 -18.54 24.31 -19.34
CA MET A 290 -18.72 22.94 -19.82
C MET A 290 -20.15 22.55 -19.45
N SER A 291 -20.90 21.96 -20.39
CA SER A 291 -22.24 21.45 -20.10
C SER A 291 -22.18 20.69 -18.78
N GLU A 292 -23.08 20.97 -17.84
CA GLU A 292 -23.12 20.30 -16.53
C GLU A 292 -23.03 18.77 -16.71
N TYR A 293 -23.59 18.27 -17.81
CA TYR A 293 -23.51 16.89 -18.23
C TYR A 293 -22.08 16.41 -18.53
N ALA A 294 -21.28 17.21 -19.25
CA ALA A 294 -19.87 16.92 -19.53
C ALA A 294 -19.04 16.92 -18.24
N THR A 295 -19.26 17.88 -17.35
CA THR A 295 -18.57 17.93 -16.05
C THR A 295 -18.88 16.68 -15.21
N ARG A 296 -20.16 16.27 -15.16
CA ARG A 296 -20.58 15.02 -14.48
C ARG A 296 -19.92 13.78 -15.10
N ALA A 297 -19.78 13.73 -16.42
CA ALA A 297 -19.11 12.62 -17.11
C ALA A 297 -17.61 12.57 -16.80
N THR A 298 -16.93 13.71 -16.76
CA THR A 298 -15.50 13.83 -16.41
C THR A 298 -15.25 13.31 -14.99
N TYR A 299 -16.00 13.81 -13.99
CA TYR A 299 -15.86 13.32 -12.62
C TYR A 299 -16.17 11.83 -12.49
N SER A 300 -17.26 11.36 -13.10
CA SER A 300 -17.64 9.94 -13.06
C SER A 300 -16.56 9.04 -13.67
N THR A 301 -15.91 9.47 -14.74
CA THR A 301 -14.81 8.73 -15.39
C THR A 301 -13.58 8.69 -14.50
N ALA A 302 -13.14 9.84 -13.97
CA ALA A 302 -12.00 9.92 -13.07
C ALA A 302 -12.21 9.07 -11.81
N PHE A 303 -13.38 9.18 -11.19
CA PHE A 303 -13.73 8.44 -9.98
C PHE A 303 -13.85 6.93 -10.23
N SER A 304 -14.45 6.53 -11.35
CA SER A 304 -14.58 5.12 -11.71
C SER A 304 -13.22 4.47 -12.00
N ARG A 305 -12.32 5.19 -12.68
CA ARG A 305 -10.94 4.72 -12.90
C ARG A 305 -10.18 4.55 -11.59
N PHE A 306 -10.28 5.51 -10.68
CA PHE A 306 -9.67 5.41 -9.35
C PHE A 306 -10.11 4.13 -8.62
N VAL A 307 -11.42 3.94 -8.44
CA VAL A 307 -11.97 2.81 -7.67
C VAL A 307 -11.70 1.47 -8.36
N THR A 308 -11.92 1.37 -9.68
CA THR A 308 -11.71 0.10 -10.39
C THR A 308 -10.25 -0.28 -10.47
N GLY A 309 -9.34 0.64 -10.83
CA GLY A 309 -7.92 0.31 -10.91
C GLY A 309 -7.32 -0.07 -9.56
N LEU A 310 -7.79 0.56 -8.46
CA LEU A 310 -7.38 0.17 -7.11
C LEU A 310 -7.84 -1.25 -6.77
N LEU A 311 -9.13 -1.55 -6.92
CA LEU A 311 -9.69 -2.83 -6.49
C LEU A 311 -9.23 -3.99 -7.39
N ASP A 312 -9.09 -3.78 -8.70
CA ASP A 312 -8.61 -4.81 -9.62
C ASP A 312 -7.15 -5.18 -9.35
N SER A 313 -6.32 -4.22 -8.92
CA SER A 313 -4.91 -4.49 -8.55
C SER A 313 -4.78 -5.45 -7.36
N GLN A 314 -5.83 -5.57 -6.55
CA GLN A 314 -5.87 -6.39 -5.32
C GLN A 314 -6.64 -7.69 -5.51
N GLN A 315 -7.11 -7.98 -6.72
CA GLN A 315 -7.85 -9.19 -7.03
C GLN A 315 -6.91 -10.39 -7.21
N ASP A 316 -7.23 -11.50 -6.55
CA ASP A 316 -6.53 -12.77 -6.77
C ASP A 316 -6.91 -13.38 -8.13
N LYS A 317 -5.95 -14.01 -8.81
CA LYS A 317 -6.15 -14.71 -10.08
C LYS A 317 -6.96 -16.01 -9.92
N LEU A 318 -6.94 -16.62 -8.74
CA LEU A 318 -7.60 -17.91 -8.47
C LEU A 318 -9.02 -17.74 -7.92
N TYR A 319 -9.29 -16.69 -7.14
CA TYR A 319 -10.59 -16.44 -6.53
C TYR A 319 -11.01 -14.98 -6.70
N LYS A 320 -12.04 -14.74 -7.52
CA LYS A 320 -12.60 -13.41 -7.71
C LYS A 320 -13.50 -13.04 -6.53
N MET A 321 -13.10 -12.02 -5.78
CA MET A 321 -13.87 -11.49 -4.66
C MET A 321 -14.80 -10.38 -5.14
N SER A 322 -15.85 -10.06 -4.37
CA SER A 322 -16.67 -8.89 -4.71
C SER A 322 -15.88 -7.60 -4.47
N MET A 323 -16.18 -6.55 -5.25
CA MET A 323 -15.57 -5.23 -5.08
C MET A 323 -15.78 -4.67 -3.67
N PHE A 324 -16.93 -4.95 -3.05
CA PHE A 324 -17.22 -4.56 -1.66
C PHE A 324 -16.31 -5.29 -0.66
N SER A 325 -16.07 -6.58 -0.84
CA SER A 325 -15.17 -7.34 0.04
C SER A 325 -13.72 -6.87 -0.09
N LEU A 326 -13.28 -6.52 -1.31
CA LEU A 326 -11.96 -5.93 -1.55
C LEU A 326 -11.84 -4.54 -0.91
N ALA A 327 -12.86 -3.68 -1.09
CA ALA A 327 -12.89 -2.35 -0.49
C ALA A 327 -12.82 -2.41 1.04
N LYS A 328 -13.58 -3.31 1.68
CA LYS A 328 -13.52 -3.53 3.13
C LYS A 328 -12.12 -3.91 3.61
N ARG A 329 -11.40 -4.75 2.85
CA ARG A 329 -10.03 -5.15 3.20
C ARG A 329 -9.04 -3.98 3.13
N LEU A 330 -9.20 -3.09 2.17
CA LEU A 330 -8.30 -1.93 1.96
C LEU A 330 -8.67 -0.70 2.80
N GLY A 331 -9.75 -0.76 3.58
CA GLY A 331 -10.29 0.43 4.25
C GLY A 331 -10.85 1.47 3.28
N LEU A 332 -11.22 1.07 2.05
CA LEU A 332 -11.89 1.96 1.10
C LEU A 332 -13.38 2.07 1.49
N PRO A 333 -13.94 3.28 1.65
CA PRO A 333 -15.35 3.45 2.01
C PRO A 333 -16.29 2.73 1.04
N ALA A 334 -17.25 1.97 1.56
CA ALA A 334 -18.25 1.25 0.75
C ALA A 334 -19.03 2.19 -0.18
N THR A 335 -19.26 3.44 0.27
CA THR A 335 -19.91 4.50 -0.51
C THR A 335 -19.16 4.85 -1.80
N PHE A 336 -17.84 4.61 -1.88
CA PHE A 336 -17.07 4.81 -3.12
C PHE A 336 -17.35 3.69 -4.13
N VAL A 337 -17.49 2.45 -3.65
CA VAL A 337 -17.87 1.30 -4.50
C VAL A 337 -19.29 1.48 -5.03
N GLU A 338 -20.21 1.92 -4.19
CA GLU A 338 -21.60 2.25 -4.57
C GLU A 338 -21.65 3.39 -5.59
N LEU A 339 -20.95 4.49 -5.33
CA LEU A 339 -20.91 5.62 -6.25
C LEU A 339 -20.31 5.24 -7.60
N ARG A 340 -19.26 4.41 -7.62
CA ARG A 340 -18.72 3.84 -8.86
C ARG A 340 -19.75 2.98 -9.57
N HIS A 341 -20.42 2.07 -8.86
CA HIS A 341 -21.45 1.20 -9.45
C HIS A 341 -22.54 2.03 -10.12
N GLN A 342 -23.06 3.04 -9.39
CA GLN A 342 -24.05 3.97 -9.91
C GLN A 342 -23.54 4.72 -11.14
N ALA A 343 -22.32 5.28 -11.08
CA ALA A 343 -21.76 6.05 -12.20
C ALA A 343 -21.59 5.23 -13.49
N THR A 344 -21.42 3.91 -13.38
CA THR A 344 -21.20 3.02 -14.54
C THR A 344 -22.48 2.37 -15.08
N HIS A 345 -23.46 2.09 -14.23
CA HIS A 345 -24.61 1.25 -14.61
C HIS A 345 -25.97 1.93 -14.44
N GLU A 346 -26.03 3.00 -13.66
CA GLU A 346 -27.25 3.75 -13.35
C GLU A 346 -27.14 5.18 -13.89
N PRO A 347 -28.19 6.02 -13.77
CA PRO A 347 -28.09 7.42 -14.15
C PRO A 347 -26.95 8.13 -13.42
N LEU A 348 -26.21 8.95 -14.18
CA LEU A 348 -25.04 9.69 -13.67
C LEU A 348 -25.37 10.42 -12.37
N PRO A 349 -24.51 10.36 -11.34
CA PRO A 349 -24.73 11.06 -10.08
C PRO A 349 -24.84 12.58 -10.25
N SER A 350 -25.40 13.26 -9.25
CA SER A 350 -25.47 14.72 -9.24
C SER A 350 -24.08 15.34 -9.11
N LEU A 351 -23.90 16.53 -9.67
CA LEU A 351 -22.61 17.23 -9.66
C LEU A 351 -22.12 17.53 -8.24
N SER A 352 -23.01 17.92 -7.32
CA SER A 352 -22.67 18.15 -5.91
C SER A 352 -22.10 16.91 -5.23
N ARG A 353 -22.68 15.74 -5.52
CA ARG A 353 -22.23 14.46 -4.95
C ARG A 353 -20.88 14.04 -5.54
N LEU A 354 -20.66 14.25 -6.83
CA LEU A 354 -19.38 13.98 -7.50
C LEU A 354 -18.25 14.89 -6.99
N ARG A 355 -18.52 16.19 -6.81
CA ARG A 355 -17.55 17.15 -6.23
C ARG A 355 -17.12 16.72 -4.83
N SER A 356 -18.10 16.39 -3.97
CA SER A 356 -17.82 15.93 -2.61
C SER A 356 -17.01 14.63 -2.61
N ALA A 357 -17.39 13.66 -3.44
CA ALA A 357 -16.71 12.39 -3.54
C ALA A 357 -15.27 12.53 -4.07
N ALA A 358 -15.03 13.36 -5.09
CA ALA A 358 -13.70 13.61 -5.63
C ALA A 358 -12.74 14.20 -4.59
N ARG A 359 -13.22 15.16 -3.77
CA ARG A 359 -12.43 15.73 -2.66
C ARG A 359 -12.11 14.67 -1.60
N LYS A 360 -13.10 13.88 -1.18
CA LYS A 360 -12.89 12.78 -0.23
C LYS A 360 -11.93 11.71 -0.77
N ALA A 361 -11.99 11.42 -2.07
CA ALA A 361 -11.06 10.49 -2.71
C ALA A 361 -9.62 11.03 -2.70
N LEU A 362 -9.41 12.32 -2.98
CA LEU A 362 -8.06 12.91 -2.89
C LEU A 362 -7.47 12.86 -1.49
N VAL A 363 -8.29 13.08 -0.45
CA VAL A 363 -7.88 12.92 0.96
C VAL A 363 -7.52 11.46 1.26
N TRP A 364 -8.37 10.52 0.85
CA TRP A 364 -8.10 9.10 1.04
C TRP A 364 -6.82 8.65 0.32
N ILE A 365 -6.58 9.10 -0.93
CA ILE A 365 -5.35 8.79 -1.68
C ILE A 365 -4.12 9.38 -0.99
N TRP A 366 -4.25 10.56 -0.36
CA TRP A 366 -3.17 11.12 0.44
C TRP A 366 -2.79 10.20 1.60
N GLU A 367 -3.78 9.81 2.41
CA GLU A 367 -3.60 8.96 3.59
C GLU A 367 -3.10 7.56 3.22
N TYR A 368 -3.57 7.01 2.09
CA TYR A 368 -3.24 5.66 1.66
C TYR A 368 -1.88 5.57 0.94
N TYR A 369 -1.48 6.61 0.20
CA TYR A 369 -0.34 6.52 -0.72
C TYR A 369 0.68 7.66 -0.52
N TRP A 370 0.26 8.91 -0.69
CA TRP A 370 1.23 10.02 -0.75
C TRP A 370 1.95 10.29 0.58
N VAL A 371 1.29 10.06 1.72
CA VAL A 371 1.91 10.30 3.04
C VAL A 371 3.12 9.39 3.26
N HIS A 372 3.09 8.15 2.76
CA HIS A 372 4.11 7.13 2.97
C HIS A 372 5.32 7.22 2.04
N LEU A 373 5.28 8.07 1.00
CA LEU A 373 6.36 8.17 0.02
C LEU A 373 7.65 8.82 0.55
N LEU A 374 7.71 9.25 1.83
CA LEU A 374 8.82 10.08 2.37
C LEU A 374 9.14 9.87 3.87
N ASP A 375 9.37 8.63 4.32
CA ASP A 375 9.95 8.36 5.65
C ASP A 375 11.29 7.58 5.59
N GLU A 376 12.00 7.67 4.46
CA GLU A 376 13.36 7.13 4.34
C GLU A 376 14.38 8.08 4.97
N GLY A 377 14.31 8.17 6.30
CA GLY A 377 15.25 8.92 7.13
C GLY A 377 15.23 8.55 8.62
N VAL A 378 14.24 7.78 9.09
CA VAL A 378 14.17 7.32 10.48
C VAL A 378 13.79 5.84 10.52
N GLU A 379 14.78 4.95 10.39
CA GLU A 379 14.64 3.62 10.99
C GLU A 379 14.67 3.79 12.51
N SER A 380 13.51 3.66 13.17
CA SER A 380 13.38 3.01 14.48
C SER A 380 11.98 3.25 15.03
N THR A 381 11.36 2.15 15.48
CA THR A 381 10.24 2.11 16.44
C THR A 381 8.98 2.85 16.03
N LEU A 382 7.98 2.13 15.51
CA LEU A 382 6.64 2.13 16.09
C LEU A 382 5.92 0.83 15.68
N SER A 383 5.73 -0.04 16.67
CA SER A 383 4.77 -1.12 16.66
C SER A 383 3.38 -0.58 16.30
N LEU A 384 2.70 -1.24 15.36
CA LEU A 384 1.27 -1.08 15.16
C LEU A 384 0.55 -1.65 16.39
N ASP A 385 0.35 -0.80 17.39
CA ASP A 385 -0.59 -1.08 18.46
C ASP A 385 -2.00 -0.77 17.97
N ALA A 386 -2.81 -1.82 17.96
CA ALA A 386 -4.23 -1.78 17.73
C ALA A 386 -4.93 -1.15 18.94
N SER A 387 -5.10 0.16 18.92
CA SER A 387 -6.18 0.84 19.66
C SER A 387 -6.24 2.28 19.23
N TYR A 388 -7.31 2.74 18.60
CA TYR A 388 -7.86 4.07 18.87
C TYR A 388 -9.32 4.13 18.43
N GLU A 389 -10.18 4.00 19.44
CA GLU A 389 -11.56 4.45 19.42
C GLU A 389 -11.63 5.97 19.15
N ASN A 390 -12.71 6.38 18.47
CA ASN A 390 -13.34 7.72 18.52
C ASN A 390 -12.46 8.91 18.90
N ARG A 391 -12.09 9.72 17.90
CA ARG A 391 -11.87 11.17 18.08
C ARG A 391 -12.53 11.97 16.97
N ASP A 392 -13.82 12.22 17.15
CA ASP A 392 -14.43 13.48 16.75
C ASP A 392 -13.73 14.61 17.52
N THR A 393 -13.14 15.57 16.80
CA THR A 393 -12.80 16.88 17.37
C THR A 393 -13.18 17.98 16.39
N GLU A 394 -14.37 18.52 16.59
CA GLU A 394 -14.79 19.84 16.11
C GLU A 394 -13.87 20.93 16.67
N GLN A 395 -13.32 21.78 15.80
CA GLN A 395 -12.74 23.06 16.24
C GLN A 395 -13.89 24.06 16.49
N ARG A 396 -14.25 24.27 17.77
CA ARG A 396 -15.23 25.28 18.21
C ARG A 396 -14.68 26.70 18.06
N PHE A 397 -15.34 27.53 17.26
CA PHE A 397 -15.24 28.99 17.34
C PHE A 397 -15.96 29.48 18.63
N VAL A 398 -15.38 30.44 19.34
CA VAL A 398 -15.98 31.00 20.57
C VAL A 398 -17.17 31.88 20.18
N VAL A 399 -18.38 31.33 20.33
CA VAL A 399 -19.65 32.04 20.11
C VAL A 399 -19.97 32.93 21.33
N PRO A 400 -20.34 34.22 21.14
CA PRO A 400 -20.79 35.07 22.23
C PRO A 400 -22.06 34.51 22.90
N GLY A 401 -22.09 34.46 24.24
CA GLY A 401 -23.23 33.94 25.00
C GLY A 401 -24.54 34.69 24.71
N GLY A 402 -25.61 33.96 24.39
CA GLY A 402 -26.93 34.51 24.04
C GLY A 402 -27.16 34.78 22.55
N ALA A 403 -26.15 34.62 21.69
CA ALA A 403 -26.29 34.84 20.24
C ALA A 403 -27.24 33.82 19.59
N ALA A 404 -27.14 32.54 19.95
CA ALA A 404 -28.02 31.48 19.44
C ALA A 404 -29.49 31.72 19.82
N ASP A 405 -29.76 32.13 21.06
CA ASP A 405 -31.13 32.43 21.53
C ASP A 405 -31.72 33.64 20.80
N THR A 406 -30.89 34.66 20.53
CA THR A 406 -31.30 35.86 19.77
C THR A 406 -31.65 35.51 18.32
N VAL A 407 -30.84 34.67 17.68
CA VAL A 407 -31.09 34.20 16.31
C VAL A 407 -32.34 33.31 16.26
N ALA A 408 -32.49 32.38 17.21
CA ALA A 408 -33.65 31.49 17.28
C ALA A 408 -34.96 32.26 17.51
N ALA A 409 -34.95 33.27 18.38
CA ALA A 409 -36.11 34.12 18.65
C ALA A 409 -36.54 34.90 17.40
N PHE A 410 -35.60 35.49 16.66
CA PHE A 410 -35.90 36.20 15.42
C PHE A 410 -36.43 35.25 14.34
N LEU A 411 -35.74 34.13 14.08
CA LEU A 411 -36.15 33.18 13.03
C LEU A 411 -37.53 32.54 13.30
N SER A 412 -37.95 32.48 14.55
CA SER A 412 -39.28 32.01 14.96
C SER A 412 -40.39 33.07 14.86
N SER A 413 -40.04 34.35 14.72
CA SER A 413 -41.00 35.46 14.60
C SER A 413 -41.66 35.53 13.21
N GLU A 414 -42.77 36.26 13.08
CA GLU A 414 -43.35 36.57 11.76
C GLU A 414 -42.49 37.57 10.98
N GLU A 415 -41.71 38.40 11.67
CA GLU A 415 -40.80 39.40 11.08
C GLU A 415 -39.73 38.74 10.18
N ALA A 416 -39.27 37.53 10.52
CA ALA A 416 -38.34 36.76 9.69
C ALA A 416 -38.93 36.20 8.38
N THR A 417 -40.20 36.46 8.06
CA THR A 417 -40.77 36.18 6.72
C THR A 417 -40.42 37.26 5.70
N ASP A 418 -40.19 38.48 6.17
CA ASP A 418 -39.83 39.61 5.32
C ASP A 418 -38.35 39.50 4.93
N ALA A 419 -38.04 39.76 3.65
CA ALA A 419 -36.67 39.72 3.14
C ALA A 419 -35.87 40.91 3.66
N ASP A 420 -36.46 42.11 3.67
CA ASP A 420 -35.78 43.34 4.07
C ASP A 420 -35.42 43.31 5.57
N ALA A 421 -36.33 42.80 6.41
CA ALA A 421 -36.06 42.61 7.84
C ALA A 421 -34.91 41.61 8.10
N ARG A 422 -34.76 40.58 7.25
CA ARG A 422 -33.68 39.60 7.37
C ARG A 422 -32.34 40.18 6.96
N ASP A 423 -32.29 40.99 5.91
CA ASP A 423 -31.03 41.61 5.49
C ASP A 423 -30.57 42.68 6.49
N VAL A 424 -31.50 43.44 7.08
CA VAL A 424 -31.19 44.36 8.19
C VAL A 424 -30.62 43.60 9.40
N LYS A 425 -31.25 42.49 9.80
CA LYS A 425 -30.77 41.68 10.94
C LYS A 425 -29.45 40.96 10.64
N ALA A 426 -29.26 40.50 9.40
CA ALA A 426 -28.00 39.92 8.96
C ALA A 426 -26.86 40.95 9.05
N ALA A 427 -27.07 42.20 8.61
CA ALA A 427 -26.09 43.27 8.73
C ALA A 427 -25.80 43.63 10.21
N GLU A 428 -26.83 43.71 11.06
CA GLU A 428 -26.66 43.93 12.50
C GLU A 428 -25.83 42.81 13.16
N TRP A 429 -26.11 41.54 12.87
CA TRP A 429 -25.39 40.41 13.45
C TRP A 429 -23.96 40.30 12.92
N VAL A 430 -23.74 40.60 11.65
CA VAL A 430 -22.39 40.63 11.07
C VAL A 430 -21.57 41.79 11.65
N ALA A 431 -22.18 42.96 11.88
CA ALA A 431 -21.52 44.07 12.59
C ALA A 431 -21.23 43.75 14.07
N GLN A 432 -22.10 42.98 14.73
CA GLN A 432 -21.99 42.66 16.15
C GLN A 432 -21.08 41.47 16.45
N TRP A 433 -21.11 40.43 15.61
CA TRP A 433 -20.44 39.13 15.85
C TRP A 433 -19.40 38.77 14.77
N GLY A 434 -19.21 39.61 13.75
CA GLY A 434 -18.25 39.39 12.67
C GLY A 434 -18.43 38.03 12.01
N LYS A 435 -17.33 37.31 11.81
CA LYS A 435 -17.31 35.97 11.19
C LYS A 435 -18.07 34.91 11.99
N ALA A 436 -18.33 35.13 13.28
CA ALA A 436 -19.08 34.18 14.11
C ALA A 436 -20.59 34.19 13.79
N ALA A 437 -21.11 35.25 13.15
CA ALA A 437 -22.53 35.36 12.82
C ALA A 437 -23.03 34.20 11.93
N ALA A 438 -22.23 33.79 10.94
CA ALA A 438 -22.57 32.69 10.05
C ALA A 438 -22.70 31.36 10.80
N ALA A 439 -21.73 31.06 11.67
CA ALA A 439 -21.71 29.84 12.48
C ALA A 439 -22.88 29.79 13.49
N VAL A 440 -23.31 30.94 14.01
CA VAL A 440 -24.46 31.00 14.94
C VAL A 440 -25.77 30.73 14.20
N VAL A 441 -25.96 31.29 12.99
CA VAL A 441 -27.18 31.05 12.19
C VAL A 441 -27.25 29.62 11.69
N GLU A 442 -26.11 29.05 11.26
CA GLU A 442 -26.01 27.64 10.86
C GLU A 442 -26.33 26.71 12.03
N LYS A 443 -25.72 26.93 13.20
CA LYS A 443 -25.99 26.14 14.40
C LYS A 443 -27.46 26.14 14.81
N VAL A 444 -28.12 27.30 14.80
CA VAL A 444 -29.57 27.39 15.12
C VAL A 444 -30.42 26.68 14.07
N GLY A 445 -30.00 26.69 12.81
CA GLY A 445 -30.65 25.95 11.72
C GLY A 445 -30.53 24.44 11.86
N ASP A 446 -29.39 23.95 12.33
CA ASP A 446 -29.11 22.52 12.49
C ASP A 446 -29.71 21.93 13.77
N GLU A 447 -29.81 22.72 14.85
CA GLU A 447 -30.33 22.25 16.15
C GLU A 447 -31.86 22.36 16.27
N THR A 448 -32.56 23.01 15.33
CA THR A 448 -34.02 23.20 15.39
C THR A 448 -34.79 22.08 14.70
N ASN A 449 -35.87 21.60 15.34
CA ASN A 449 -36.82 20.66 14.74
C ASN A 449 -37.96 21.36 13.98
N ASP A 450 -38.04 22.69 14.01
CA ASP A 450 -39.04 23.43 13.25
C ASP A 450 -38.55 23.69 11.82
N ARG A 451 -39.19 23.02 10.86
CA ARG A 451 -38.88 23.12 9.43
C ARG A 451 -38.95 24.55 8.88
N ARG A 452 -39.76 25.44 9.48
CA ARG A 452 -39.85 26.85 9.09
C ARG A 452 -38.61 27.61 9.54
N VAL A 453 -38.16 27.38 10.77
CA VAL A 453 -36.95 28.01 11.33
C VAL A 453 -35.71 27.52 10.58
N MET A 454 -35.62 26.23 10.25
CA MET A 454 -34.53 25.66 9.44
C MET A 454 -34.43 26.31 8.05
N LEU A 455 -35.55 26.44 7.33
CA LEU A 455 -35.56 27.09 6.00
C LEU A 455 -35.18 28.57 6.07
N ARG A 456 -35.62 29.27 7.12
CA ARG A 456 -35.26 30.68 7.34
C ARG A 456 -33.79 30.83 7.72
N ALA A 457 -33.24 29.92 8.53
CA ALA A 457 -31.81 29.87 8.84
C ALA A 457 -30.96 29.65 7.58
N MET A 458 -31.37 28.76 6.68
CA MET A 458 -30.67 28.56 5.40
C MET A 458 -30.71 29.78 4.49
N GLN A 459 -31.84 30.48 4.43
CA GLN A 459 -31.98 31.70 3.63
C GLN A 459 -31.13 32.83 4.22
N MET A 460 -31.16 33.00 5.54
CA MET A 460 -30.42 34.02 6.25
C MET A 460 -28.91 33.74 6.29
N GLY A 461 -28.50 32.47 6.33
CA GLY A 461 -27.10 32.06 6.26
C GLY A 461 -26.42 32.50 4.97
N ARG A 462 -27.16 32.61 3.86
CA ARG A 462 -26.65 33.19 2.61
C ARG A 462 -26.44 34.71 2.73
N SER A 463 -27.42 35.47 3.22
CA SER A 463 -27.28 36.93 3.42
C SER A 463 -26.15 37.26 4.39
N VAL A 464 -26.03 36.51 5.49
CA VAL A 464 -24.95 36.66 6.48
C VAL A 464 -23.60 36.30 5.87
N SER A 465 -23.51 35.26 5.03
CA SER A 465 -22.26 34.89 4.36
C SER A 465 -21.81 35.95 3.35
N VAL A 466 -22.73 36.50 2.56
CA VAL A 466 -22.44 37.59 1.61
C VAL A 466 -21.97 38.84 2.35
N LEU A 467 -22.61 39.24 3.45
CA LEU A 467 -22.19 40.41 4.21
C LEU A 467 -20.86 40.21 4.97
N VAL A 468 -20.57 38.98 5.40
CA VAL A 468 -19.24 38.61 5.94
C VAL A 468 -18.18 38.64 4.84
N GLU A 469 -18.53 38.35 3.59
CA GLU A 469 -17.66 38.48 2.41
C GLU A 469 -17.51 39.96 1.97
N GLU A 470 -18.56 40.78 2.00
CA GLU A 470 -18.51 42.20 1.62
C GLU A 470 -17.75 43.08 2.62
N LEU A 471 -17.80 42.79 3.93
CA LEU A 471 -16.91 43.40 4.93
C LEU A 471 -15.42 43.19 4.61
N VAL A 472 -15.09 42.21 3.76
CA VAL A 472 -13.73 41.86 3.36
C VAL A 472 -13.33 42.53 2.03
N GLU A 473 -14.28 43.02 1.23
CA GLU A 473 -14.07 43.50 -0.16
C GLU A 473 -14.19 45.02 -0.36
N GLY A 474 -14.43 45.80 0.70
CA GLY A 474 -14.86 47.21 0.63
C GLY A 474 -13.84 48.31 0.32
N ASP A 475 -12.58 48.05 -0.07
CA ASP A 475 -11.65 49.16 -0.37
C ASP A 475 -10.70 48.93 -1.56
N ALA A 476 -10.87 49.81 -2.56
CA ALA A 476 -9.99 50.22 -3.68
C ALA A 476 -9.90 49.38 -4.99
N LYS A 477 -10.26 50.09 -6.09
CA LYS A 477 -9.97 49.83 -7.52
C LYS A 477 -8.66 50.52 -7.96
N GLY A 478 -7.93 49.99 -8.95
CA GLY A 478 -6.86 50.70 -9.70
C GLY A 478 -6.13 49.87 -10.77
N GLU A 479 -5.81 50.48 -11.92
CA GLU A 479 -5.49 49.92 -13.26
C GLU A 479 -4.07 49.33 -13.55
N MET A 480 -4.01 48.62 -14.69
CA MET A 480 -2.90 47.96 -15.43
C MET A 480 -1.83 48.87 -16.06
N VAL A 481 -0.63 48.31 -16.36
CA VAL A 481 0.16 48.56 -17.60
C VAL A 481 0.98 47.30 -18.00
N VAL A 482 1.13 47.04 -19.31
CA VAL A 482 1.83 45.95 -20.01
C VAL A 482 3.06 46.50 -20.78
N ASP A 483 4.14 45.73 -20.90
CA ASP A 483 5.14 45.73 -22.01
C ASP A 483 6.05 44.48 -21.84
N GLY A 484 6.66 43.83 -22.83
CA GLY A 484 6.77 44.04 -24.28
C GLY A 484 7.93 43.16 -24.82
N ASP A 485 7.67 42.51 -25.96
CA ASP A 485 8.47 41.86 -27.01
C ASP A 485 9.83 41.15 -26.80
N VAL A 486 9.97 40.02 -27.53
CA VAL A 486 11.19 39.23 -27.77
C VAL A 486 11.48 39.24 -29.28
N ASN A 487 12.72 39.58 -29.65
CA ASN A 487 13.23 39.50 -31.02
C ASN A 487 13.75 38.10 -31.34
N ASP A 488 13.34 37.58 -32.49
CA ASP A 488 13.92 36.44 -33.21
C ASP A 488 15.21 36.87 -33.93
N ASP A 489 16.26 36.05 -33.86
CA ASP A 489 17.40 36.10 -34.76
C ASP A 489 17.58 34.73 -35.45
N GLU A 490 17.46 34.74 -36.78
CA GLU A 490 17.70 33.61 -37.68
C GLU A 490 19.21 33.40 -37.90
N GLU A 491 19.71 32.18 -37.63
CA GLU A 491 21.07 31.77 -37.98
C GLU A 491 21.12 31.03 -39.33
N LYS A 492 22.13 31.39 -40.13
CA LYS A 492 22.41 30.89 -41.48
C LYS A 492 23.12 29.54 -41.45
N ASP A 493 22.57 28.61 -42.21
CA ASP A 493 23.06 27.24 -42.45
C ASP A 493 24.41 27.22 -43.22
N ASP A 494 25.43 26.62 -42.60
CA ASP A 494 26.79 26.51 -43.14
C ASP A 494 27.12 25.13 -43.73
N GLY A 495 26.14 24.30 -44.08
CA GLY A 495 26.38 23.14 -44.94
C GLY A 495 27.40 22.11 -44.41
N SER A 496 27.72 22.14 -43.12
CA SER A 496 28.45 21.10 -42.42
C SER A 496 27.46 20.20 -41.67
N PHE A 497 27.58 18.89 -41.87
CA PHE A 497 26.65 17.88 -41.36
C PHE A 497 26.37 18.08 -39.87
N GLY A 498 25.10 18.25 -39.48
CA GLY A 498 24.63 18.42 -38.08
C GLY A 498 24.87 17.22 -37.15
N TRP A 499 25.79 16.34 -37.52
CA TRP A 499 26.26 15.18 -36.79
C TRP A 499 27.79 15.24 -36.75
N ALA A 500 28.35 15.50 -35.57
CA ALA A 500 29.77 15.45 -35.35
C ALA A 500 30.09 14.39 -34.29
N GLU A 501 31.11 13.58 -34.55
CA GLU A 501 31.68 12.71 -33.53
C GLU A 501 32.38 13.58 -32.47
N TYR A 502 32.20 13.25 -31.19
CA TYR A 502 32.77 14.02 -30.10
C TYR A 502 34.31 13.96 -30.16
N SER A 503 34.95 15.09 -30.47
CA SER A 503 36.40 15.19 -30.72
C SER A 503 37.27 15.25 -29.46
N GLY A 504 36.67 15.27 -28.27
CA GLY A 504 37.36 15.31 -26.97
C GLY A 504 37.58 13.93 -26.33
N SER A 505 38.24 13.90 -25.18
CA SER A 505 38.36 12.68 -24.37
C SER A 505 37.00 12.34 -23.74
N TRP A 506 36.31 11.35 -24.33
CA TRP A 506 35.02 10.87 -23.84
C TRP A 506 35.14 10.29 -22.42
N LYS A 507 34.27 10.77 -21.51
CA LYS A 507 34.12 10.22 -20.16
C LYS A 507 32.79 9.48 -20.07
N PRO A 508 32.75 8.21 -19.64
CA PRO A 508 31.49 7.49 -19.45
C PRO A 508 30.59 8.21 -18.44
N LYS A 509 29.40 8.64 -18.88
CA LYS A 509 28.34 9.21 -18.04
C LYS A 509 27.07 8.35 -18.15
N PRO A 510 26.22 8.31 -17.11
CA PRO A 510 24.88 7.74 -17.23
C PRO A 510 24.05 8.43 -18.32
N ILE A 511 23.16 7.67 -18.96
CA ILE A 511 22.24 8.19 -19.98
C ILE A 511 21.39 9.32 -19.38
N GLY A 512 21.30 10.46 -20.07
CA GLY A 512 20.50 11.61 -19.64
C GLY A 512 21.23 12.65 -18.77
N ILE A 513 22.51 12.43 -18.45
CA ILE A 513 23.38 13.42 -17.80
C ILE A 513 24.32 14.02 -18.85
N ALA A 514 24.23 15.33 -19.07
CA ALA A 514 25.05 16.07 -20.04
C ALA A 514 26.48 16.31 -19.57
#